data_AF-A0A4Q1RSL0-F1
#
_entry.id   AF-A0A4Q1RSL0-F1
#
_cell.length_a   1.000
_cell.length_b   1.000
_cell.length_c   1.000
_cell.angle_alpha   90.00
_cell.angle_beta   90.00
_cell.angle_gamma   90.00
#
_symmetry.space_group_name_H-M   'P 1'
#
loop_
_entity.id
_entity.type
_entity.pdbx_description
1 polymer ?
#
loop_
_entity_poly.entity_id
_entity_poly.type
_entity_poly.pdbx_seq_one_letter_code
_entity_poly.pdbx_strand_id
1 'polypeptide(L)'
;MSTTERHTLPSGAWVQLRDPKTLRRGDKKRAVASVTGDGDRPLAMAYEMTDGILAILIIDWSYDLPLPSASLESLDLLPLEDDEELMKITEPVRKLLWPEASDPKDTKDEASPTEPSAA
;
A
#
# COMPACT_ATOMS: atom_id res chain seq x y z
N MET A 1 5.13 -15.40 14.35
CA MET A 1 5.11 -15.97 12.98
C MET A 1 4.09 -15.16 12.21
N SER A 2 4.51 -14.39 11.22
CA SER A 2 3.57 -13.62 10.38
C SER A 2 2.97 -14.56 9.35
N THR A 3 1.71 -14.92 9.54
CA THR A 3 0.96 -15.80 8.64
C THR A 3 0.79 -15.06 7.32
N THR A 4 1.45 -15.55 6.28
CA THR A 4 1.45 -14.94 4.96
C THR A 4 0.56 -15.80 4.07
N GLU A 5 -0.75 -15.53 4.09
CA GLU A 5 -1.74 -16.31 3.33
C GLU A 5 -1.70 -16.00 1.83
N ARG A 6 -2.13 -16.96 1.02
CA ARG A 6 -2.25 -16.81 -0.44
C ARG A 6 -3.64 -16.26 -0.77
N HIS A 7 -3.68 -15.23 -1.59
CA HIS A 7 -4.90 -14.67 -2.18
C HIS A 7 -5.05 -15.17 -3.60
N THR A 8 -6.19 -15.82 -3.89
CA THR A 8 -6.58 -16.17 -5.26
C THR A 8 -7.15 -14.95 -5.97
N LEU A 9 -6.72 -14.72 -7.19
CA LEU A 9 -7.15 -13.63 -8.06
C LEU A 9 -8.23 -14.10 -9.05
N PRO A 10 -9.01 -13.19 -9.65
CA PRO A 10 -10.08 -13.51 -10.60
C PRO A 10 -9.67 -14.44 -11.76
N SER A 11 -8.45 -14.31 -12.29
CA SER A 11 -7.95 -15.19 -13.36
C SER A 11 -7.67 -16.63 -12.91
N GLY A 12 -7.74 -16.91 -11.61
CA GLY A 12 -7.33 -18.17 -11.00
C GLY A 12 -5.86 -18.21 -10.61
N ALA A 13 -5.08 -17.17 -10.92
CA ALA A 13 -3.75 -16.97 -10.37
C ALA A 13 -3.80 -16.76 -8.84
N TRP A 14 -2.67 -16.86 -8.16
CA TRP A 14 -2.56 -16.50 -6.74
C TRP A 14 -1.35 -15.62 -6.47
N VAL A 15 -1.47 -14.79 -5.43
CA VAL A 15 -0.39 -13.97 -4.87
C VAL A 15 -0.24 -14.25 -3.39
N GLN A 16 0.99 -14.18 -2.90
CA GLN A 16 1.31 -14.28 -1.49
C GLN A 16 1.83 -12.94 -0.99
N LEU A 17 1.14 -12.37 0.00
CA LEU A 17 1.39 -11.01 0.46
C LEU A 17 2.02 -10.99 1.84
N ARG A 18 3.17 -10.35 1.96
CA ARG A 18 3.83 -10.03 3.23
C ARG A 18 2.86 -9.30 4.16
N ASP A 19 2.90 -9.65 5.44
CA ASP A 19 2.12 -8.99 6.49
C ASP A 19 2.41 -7.47 6.54
N PRO A 20 1.42 -6.60 6.29
CA PRO A 20 1.59 -5.14 6.30
C PRO A 20 2.09 -4.59 7.63
N LYS A 21 1.84 -5.27 8.75
CA LYS A 21 2.31 -4.85 10.09
C LYS A 21 3.82 -4.99 10.25
N THR A 22 4.47 -5.75 9.36
CA THR A 22 5.93 -5.92 9.32
C THR A 22 6.63 -4.88 8.46
N LEU A 23 5.88 -3.99 7.80
CA LEU A 23 6.44 -2.90 7.00
C LEU A 23 7.23 -1.93 7.87
N ARG A 24 8.38 -1.50 7.36
CA ARG A 24 9.30 -0.59 8.02
C ARG A 24 9.42 0.72 7.24
N ARG A 25 10.01 1.74 7.86
CA ARG A 25 10.29 3.03 7.19
C ARG A 25 11.05 2.87 5.86
N GLY A 26 11.92 1.86 5.76
CA GLY A 26 12.64 1.57 4.51
C GLY A 26 11.72 1.12 3.37
N ASP A 27 10.67 0.36 3.68
CA ASP A 27 9.64 -0.03 2.72
C ASP A 27 8.89 1.20 2.20
N LYS A 28 8.43 2.07 3.11
CA LYS A 28 7.77 3.32 2.74
C LYS A 28 8.60 4.17 1.77
N LYS A 29 9.92 4.25 1.98
CA LYS A 29 10.84 4.97 1.09
C LYS A 29 10.96 4.31 -0.29
N ARG A 30 11.01 2.98 -0.33
CA ARG A 30 11.09 2.23 -1.60
C ARG A 30 9.83 2.38 -2.44
N ALA A 31 8.66 2.34 -1.82
CA ALA A 31 7.40 2.57 -2.52
C ALA A 31 7.38 3.94 -3.19
N VAL A 32 7.80 5.00 -2.48
CA VAL A 32 7.87 6.37 -3.07
C VAL A 32 8.92 6.47 -4.18
N ALA A 33 10.01 5.73 -4.09
CA ALA A 33 11.07 5.76 -5.10
C ALA A 33 10.63 5.19 -6.46
N SER A 34 9.50 4.48 -6.52
CA SER A 34 8.91 4.00 -7.78
C SER A 34 8.13 5.08 -8.54
N VAL A 35 7.81 6.20 -7.89
CA VAL A 35 7.09 7.32 -8.53
C VAL A 35 8.08 8.12 -9.38
N THR A 36 7.83 8.19 -10.68
CA THR A 36 8.75 8.79 -11.67
C THR A 36 8.31 10.16 -12.15
N GLY A 37 7.05 10.54 -11.90
CA GLY A 37 6.46 11.77 -12.41
C GLY A 37 6.67 13.02 -11.55
N ASP A 38 6.75 14.17 -12.22
CA ASP A 38 6.42 15.47 -11.62
C ASP A 38 4.91 15.51 -11.33
N GLY A 39 4.52 16.17 -10.24
CA GLY A 39 3.20 16.13 -9.58
C GLY A 39 1.96 16.50 -10.42
N ASP A 40 2.11 16.74 -11.71
CA ASP A 40 1.07 17.18 -12.64
C ASP A 40 0.23 16.02 -13.22
N ARG A 41 0.48 14.76 -12.79
CA ARG A 41 -0.28 13.57 -13.23
C ARG A 41 -0.80 12.76 -12.03
N PRO A 42 -1.84 13.25 -11.31
CA PRO A 42 -2.32 12.62 -10.07
C PRO A 42 -2.72 11.16 -10.25
N LEU A 43 -3.34 10.82 -11.39
CA LEU A 43 -3.73 9.45 -11.68
C LEU A 43 -2.51 8.55 -11.89
N ALA A 44 -1.53 8.98 -12.70
CA ALA A 44 -0.31 8.20 -12.93
C ALA A 44 0.46 7.98 -11.62
N MET A 45 0.54 8.99 -10.75
CA MET A 45 1.17 8.85 -9.44
C MET A 45 0.46 7.83 -8.54
N ALA A 46 -0.87 7.70 -8.65
CA ALA A 46 -1.62 6.71 -7.87
C ALA A 46 -1.30 5.28 -8.30
N TYR A 47 -1.18 5.04 -9.61
CA TYR A 47 -0.71 3.76 -10.16
C TYR A 47 0.74 3.47 -9.74
N GLU A 48 1.67 4.39 -10.00
CA GLU A 48 3.08 4.22 -9.65
C GLU A 48 3.28 3.94 -8.14
N MET A 49 2.54 4.65 -7.27
CA MET A 49 2.58 4.38 -5.83
C MET A 49 2.06 2.99 -5.48
N THR A 50 1.01 2.53 -6.16
CA THR A 50 0.43 1.20 -5.96
C THR A 50 1.41 0.13 -6.39
N ASP A 51 2.07 0.30 -7.53
CA ASP A 51 3.13 -0.60 -8.02
C ASP A 51 4.28 -0.70 -7.01
N GLY A 52 4.70 0.44 -6.46
CA GLY A 52 5.69 0.50 -5.39
C GLY A 52 5.28 -0.25 -4.13
N ILE A 53 4.00 -0.23 -3.75
CA ILE A 53 3.47 -1.02 -2.63
C ILE A 53 3.46 -2.51 -2.98
N LEU A 54 2.99 -2.88 -4.17
CA LEU A 54 2.92 -4.27 -4.65
C LEU A 54 4.31 -4.91 -4.72
N ALA A 55 5.33 -4.18 -5.16
CA ALA A 55 6.73 -4.62 -5.15
C ALA A 55 7.29 -4.94 -3.77
N ILE A 56 6.67 -4.43 -2.71
CA ILE A 56 7.08 -4.69 -1.33
C ILE A 56 6.23 -5.81 -0.70
N LEU A 57 4.94 -5.85 -1.05
CA LEU A 57 3.98 -6.78 -0.48
C LEU A 57 4.06 -8.16 -1.12
N ILE A 58 4.15 -8.25 -2.45
CA ILE A 58 4.16 -9.54 -3.15
C ILE A 58 5.51 -10.22 -2.91
N ILE A 59 5.48 -11.33 -2.19
CA ILE A 59 6.68 -12.15 -1.93
C ILE A 59 6.74 -13.42 -2.76
N ASP A 60 5.60 -13.84 -3.30
CA ASP A 60 5.47 -14.99 -4.19
C ASP A 60 4.17 -14.86 -5.00
N TRP A 61 4.10 -15.47 -6.18
CA TRP A 61 2.88 -15.53 -6.98
C TRP A 61 2.93 -16.68 -8.00
N SER A 62 1.79 -16.98 -8.63
CA SER A 62 1.67 -18.10 -9.58
C SER A 62 1.98 -17.75 -11.04
N TYR A 63 2.24 -16.47 -11.35
CA TYR A 63 2.52 -16.05 -12.71
C TYR A 63 3.90 -16.55 -13.16
N ASP A 64 4.02 -16.90 -14.43
CA ASP A 64 5.31 -17.15 -15.08
C ASP A 64 6.00 -15.83 -15.46
N LEU A 65 6.12 -14.94 -14.48
CA LEU A 65 6.67 -13.59 -14.58
C LEU A 65 7.57 -13.32 -13.37
N PRO A 66 8.62 -12.49 -13.51
CA PRO A 66 9.43 -12.06 -12.38
C PRO A 66 8.59 -11.37 -11.32
N LEU A 67 8.85 -11.63 -10.04
CA LEU A 67 8.17 -10.90 -8.97
C LEU A 67 8.33 -9.39 -9.14
N PRO A 68 7.34 -8.57 -8.72
CA PRO A 68 7.43 -7.11 -8.88
C PRO A 68 8.61 -6.47 -8.13
N SER A 69 9.13 -7.14 -7.10
CA SER A 69 10.37 -6.74 -6.40
C SER A 69 11.64 -6.87 -7.25
N ALA A 70 11.62 -7.73 -8.27
CA ALA A 70 12.72 -7.94 -9.21
C ALA A 70 12.52 -7.16 -10.51
N SER A 71 11.27 -7.01 -11.00
CA SER A 71 10.93 -6.18 -12.16
C SER A 71 9.50 -5.66 -12.02
N LEU A 72 9.32 -4.34 -11.97
CA LEU A 72 7.98 -3.72 -11.89
C LEU A 72 7.16 -3.95 -13.16
N GLU A 73 7.82 -4.07 -14.32
CA GLU A 73 7.17 -4.31 -15.62
C GLU A 73 6.34 -5.61 -15.66
N SER A 74 6.51 -6.52 -14.69
CA SER A 74 5.65 -7.70 -14.60
C SER A 74 4.21 -7.36 -14.22
N LEU A 75 3.96 -6.21 -13.57
CA LEU A 75 2.62 -5.72 -13.27
C LEU A 75 1.88 -5.26 -14.53
N ASP A 76 2.60 -4.71 -15.52
CA ASP A 76 2.03 -4.24 -16.80
C ASP A 76 1.47 -5.38 -17.67
N LEU A 77 1.87 -6.62 -17.37
CA LEU A 77 1.49 -7.82 -18.11
C LEU A 77 0.34 -8.59 -17.45
N LEU A 78 -0.18 -8.09 -16.32
CA LEU A 78 -1.28 -8.73 -15.62
C LEU A 78 -2.61 -8.54 -16.36
N PRO A 79 -3.53 -9.51 -16.28
CA PRO A 79 -4.91 -9.30 -16.68
C PRO A 79 -5.52 -8.12 -15.90
N LEU A 80 -6.31 -7.27 -16.57
CA LEU A 80 -6.95 -6.11 -15.93
C LEU A 80 -7.81 -6.48 -14.72
N GLU A 81 -8.47 -7.64 -14.75
CA GLU A 81 -9.28 -8.14 -13.63
C GLU A 81 -8.47 -8.44 -12.37
N ASP A 82 -7.22 -8.85 -12.54
CA ASP A 82 -6.31 -9.14 -11.45
C ASP A 82 -5.66 -7.85 -10.92
N ASP A 83 -5.31 -6.92 -11.81
CA ASP A 83 -4.81 -5.58 -11.46
C ASP A 83 -5.83 -4.81 -10.59
N GLU A 84 -7.11 -4.79 -10.99
CA GLU A 84 -8.17 -4.17 -10.19
C GLU A 84 -8.31 -4.80 -8.80
N GLU A 85 -8.11 -6.11 -8.68
CA GLU A 85 -8.17 -6.81 -7.38
C GLU A 85 -6.93 -6.48 -6.53
N LEU A 86 -5.75 -6.42 -7.12
CA LEU A 86 -4.52 -6.01 -6.44
C LEU A 86 -4.60 -4.56 -5.92
N MET A 87 -5.19 -3.65 -6.70
CA MET A 87 -5.48 -2.29 -6.23
C MET A 87 -6.36 -2.28 -4.98
N LYS A 88 -7.44 -3.07 -4.94
CA LYS A 88 -8.31 -3.16 -3.76
C LYS A 88 -7.60 -3.73 -2.54
N ILE A 89 -6.78 -4.76 -2.74
CA ILE A 89 -6.03 -5.40 -1.65
C ILE A 89 -4.98 -4.45 -1.05
N THR A 90 -4.42 -3.54 -1.84
CA THR A 90 -3.38 -2.59 -1.38
C THR A 90 -3.95 -1.37 -0.65
N GLU A 91 -5.23 -1.03 -0.80
CA GLU A 91 -5.86 0.14 -0.16
C GLU A 91 -5.63 0.24 1.36
N PRO A 92 -5.84 -0.82 2.17
CA PRO A 92 -5.56 -0.78 3.60
C PRO A 92 -4.08 -0.49 3.92
N VAL A 93 -3.17 -0.99 3.07
CA VAL A 93 -1.73 -0.78 3.23
C VAL A 93 -1.34 0.64 2.83
N ARG A 94 -1.96 1.20 1.79
CA ARG A 94 -1.78 2.61 1.42
C ARG A 94 -2.17 3.52 2.59
N LYS A 95 -3.31 3.28 3.22
CA LYS A 95 -3.78 4.03 4.40
C LYS A 95 -2.85 3.86 5.61
N LEU A 96 -2.27 2.68 5.80
CA LEU A 96 -1.28 2.44 6.84
C LEU A 96 0.02 3.23 6.61
N LEU A 97 0.50 3.26 5.37
CA LEU A 97 1.76 3.92 5.00
C LEU A 97 1.61 5.45 4.90
N TRP A 98 0.49 5.93 4.39
CA TRP A 98 0.14 7.35 4.26
C TRP A 98 -1.27 7.57 4.79
N PRO A 99 -1.43 7.65 6.13
CA PRO A 99 -2.71 8.03 6.70
C PRO A 99 -3.10 9.40 6.18
N GLU A 100 -4.37 9.54 5.79
CA GLU A 100 -4.94 10.85 5.47
C GLU A 100 -4.73 11.77 6.67
N ALA A 101 -4.38 13.03 6.42
CA ALA A 101 -4.28 14.00 7.48
C ALA A 101 -5.66 14.09 8.16
N SER A 102 -5.72 13.80 9.45
CA SER A 102 -6.92 14.07 10.24
C SER A 102 -7.26 15.54 10.07
N ASP A 103 -8.47 15.83 9.56
CA ASP A 103 -8.94 17.20 9.46
C ASP A 103 -8.94 17.75 10.90
N PRO A 104 -8.25 18.87 11.22
CA PRO A 104 -8.22 19.43 12.57
C PRO A 104 -9.62 19.85 13.10
N LYS A 105 -10.68 19.64 12.31
CA LYS A 105 -12.09 19.80 12.69
C LYS A 105 -12.74 18.53 13.27
N ASP A 106 -12.08 17.38 13.21
CA ASP A 106 -12.57 16.11 13.77
C ASP A 106 -12.23 15.92 15.25
N THR A 107 -11.43 16.82 15.85
CA THR A 107 -11.39 16.96 17.31
C THR A 107 -12.62 17.73 17.78
N LYS A 108 -13.77 17.07 17.80
CA LYS A 108 -14.85 17.50 18.71
C LYS A 108 -14.39 17.25 20.13
N ASP A 109 -14.35 18.33 20.90
CA ASP A 109 -14.05 18.41 22.31
C ASP A 109 -14.60 17.24 23.14
N GLU A 110 -13.75 16.30 23.52
CA GLU A 110 -13.99 15.47 24.70
C GLU A 110 -13.09 16.00 25.83
N ALA A 111 -13.65 16.99 26.53
CA ALA A 111 -13.36 17.39 27.89
C ALA A 111 -11.90 17.31 28.35
N SER A 112 -11.13 18.35 28.04
CA SER A 112 -9.92 18.66 28.82
C SER A 112 -10.37 19.00 30.25
N PRO A 113 -9.98 18.24 31.30
CA PRO A 113 -10.26 18.65 32.67
C PRO A 113 -9.34 19.84 32.98
N THR A 114 -9.91 21.05 33.03
CA THR A 114 -9.22 22.19 33.65
C THR A 114 -9.05 21.92 35.13
N GLU A 115 -7.85 21.55 35.56
CA GLU A 115 -7.37 21.92 36.89
C GLU A 115 -6.61 23.24 36.78
N PRO A 116 -7.00 24.30 37.52
CA PRO A 116 -6.04 25.29 37.96
C PRO A 116 -5.55 24.87 39.36
N SER A 117 -4.30 24.44 39.46
CA SER A 117 -3.60 24.37 40.75
C SER A 117 -2.39 25.29 40.69
N ALA A 118 -2.60 26.57 41.01
CA ALA A 118 -1.56 27.48 41.46
C ALA A 118 -2.16 28.78 42.05
N ALA A 119 -1.69 29.10 43.27
CA ALA A 119 -1.83 30.30 44.11
C ALA A 119 -3.09 30.44 44.97
#